data_AF-A0A3M8XCH7-F1
#
_entry.id   AF-A0A3M8XCH7-F1
#
_cell.length_a   1.000
_cell.length_b   1.000
_cell.length_c   1.000
_cell.angle_alpha   90.00
_cell.angle_beta   90.00
_cell.angle_gamma   90.00
#
_symmetry.space_group_name_H-M   'P 1'
#
loop_
_entity.id
_entity.type
_entity.pdbx_description
1 polymer ?
#
loop_
_entity_poly.entity_id
_entity_poly.type
_entity_poly.pdbx_seq_one_letter_code
_entity_poly.pdbx_strand_id
1 'polypeptide(L)'
;MVASDGDGFFADPNQTVGDYLTAWLQAKAMTLKPTTTARYRAYVQADLIPALGHIKLDDLGYAHIAAFVRNQFAHGHGPVTVHRILATLSSALGEAVKHHRLDRNPARP
;
A
#
# COMPACT_ATOMS: atom_id res chain seq x y z
N MET A 1 -14.46 30.06 -2.67
CA MET A 1 -13.91 29.46 -3.90
C MET A 1 -12.39 29.44 -3.74
N VAL A 2 -11.82 28.32 -3.32
CA VAL A 2 -10.38 28.03 -3.48
C VAL A 2 -10.27 26.56 -3.89
N ALA A 3 -9.44 26.34 -4.90
CA ALA A 3 -9.46 25.20 -5.80
C ALA A 3 -9.15 23.86 -5.12
N SER A 4 -9.78 22.81 -5.66
CA SER A 4 -9.40 21.42 -5.51
C SER A 4 -7.99 21.23 -6.04
N ASP A 5 -7.01 21.15 -5.16
CA ASP A 5 -5.68 20.69 -5.49
C ASP A 5 -5.51 19.27 -4.93
N GLY A 6 -5.61 18.30 -5.85
CA GLY A 6 -5.39 16.89 -5.59
C GLY A 6 -3.92 16.49 -5.74
N ASP A 7 -2.98 17.38 -5.47
CA ASP A 7 -1.54 17.08 -5.45
C ASP A 7 -1.09 16.85 -4.01
N GLY A 8 -1.46 15.69 -3.47
CA GLY A 8 -1.19 15.30 -2.09
C GLY A 8 -0.20 14.15 -1.95
N PHE A 9 0.67 13.91 -2.94
CA PHE A 9 1.76 12.95 -2.81
C PHE A 9 3.04 13.72 -2.49
N PHE A 10 3.08 14.36 -1.33
CA PHE A 10 4.32 14.92 -0.80
C PHE A 10 5.33 13.77 -0.74
N ALA A 11 6.23 13.77 -1.70
CA ALA A 11 7.46 14.49 -1.41
C ALA A 11 8.49 13.68 -0.66
N ASP A 12 8.10 13.04 0.43
CA ASP A 12 9.02 12.80 1.52
C ASP A 12 9.93 11.60 1.19
N PRO A 13 11.25 11.81 1.02
CA PRO A 13 12.18 10.71 0.77
C PRO A 13 12.31 9.77 1.99
N ASN A 14 11.76 10.18 3.13
CA ASN A 14 11.69 9.38 4.34
C ASN A 14 10.29 8.78 4.59
N GLN A 15 9.38 8.88 3.61
CA GLN A 15 8.04 8.32 3.71
C GLN A 15 8.13 6.80 3.83
N THR A 16 7.50 6.26 4.86
CA THR A 16 7.37 4.81 5.02
C THR A 16 6.21 4.28 4.21
N VAL A 17 6.23 2.98 3.93
CA VAL A 17 5.12 2.30 3.27
C VAL A 17 3.81 2.50 4.05
N GLY A 18 3.86 2.55 5.38
CA GLY A 18 2.66 2.74 6.21
C GLY A 18 2.05 4.13 6.04
N ASP A 19 2.87 5.16 6.00
CA ASP A 19 2.43 6.54 5.75
C ASP A 19 1.87 6.68 4.33
N TYR A 20 2.62 6.19 3.34
CA TYR A 20 2.20 6.17 1.94
C TYR A 20 0.85 5.45 1.73
N LEU A 21 0.68 4.25 2.30
CA LEU A 21 -0.57 3.50 2.19
C LEU A 21 -1.74 4.23 2.86
N THR A 22 -1.48 4.96 3.95
CA THR A 22 -2.50 5.77 4.64
C THR A 22 -2.94 6.94 3.76
N ALA A 23 -1.99 7.67 3.17
CA ALA A 23 -2.28 8.75 2.23
C ALA A 23 -3.03 8.24 0.98
N TRP A 24 -2.58 7.11 0.42
CA TRP A 24 -3.23 6.46 -0.72
C TRP A 24 -4.67 6.04 -0.39
N LEU A 25 -4.94 5.51 0.81
CA LEU A 25 -6.29 5.17 1.25
C LEU A 25 -7.18 6.41 1.37
N GLN A 26 -6.66 7.53 1.85
CA GLN A 26 -7.41 8.80 1.91
C GLN A 26 -7.79 9.28 0.51
N ALA A 27 -6.85 9.25 -0.43
CA ALA A 27 -7.12 9.60 -1.83
C ALA A 27 -8.14 8.65 -2.48
N LYS A 28 -8.05 7.34 -2.22
CA LYS A 28 -9.04 6.37 -2.70
C LYS A 28 -10.39 6.52 -2.00
N ALA A 29 -10.44 6.95 -0.74
CA ALA A 29 -11.69 7.23 -0.03
C ALA A 29 -12.53 8.32 -0.71
N MET A 30 -11.88 9.29 -1.36
CA MET A 30 -12.56 10.36 -2.11
C MET A 30 -13.12 9.89 -3.46
N THR A 31 -12.60 8.80 -4.03
CA THR A 31 -12.94 8.34 -5.39
C THR A 31 -13.71 7.02 -5.44
N LEU A 32 -13.51 6.13 -4.46
CA LEU A 32 -14.16 4.82 -4.37
C LEU A 32 -15.29 4.81 -3.34
N LYS A 33 -16.22 3.86 -3.50
CA LYS A 33 -17.28 3.59 -2.52
C LYS A 33 -16.68 3.29 -1.14
N PRO A 34 -17.28 3.82 -0.05
CA PRO A 34 -16.75 3.68 1.32
C PRO A 34 -16.62 2.22 1.76
N THR A 35 -17.48 1.32 1.26
CA THR A 35 -17.43 -0.11 1.56
C THR A 35 -16.20 -0.81 1.00
N THR A 36 -15.70 -0.37 -0.17
CA THR A 36 -14.48 -0.92 -0.79
C THR A 36 -13.25 -0.38 -0.07
N THR A 37 -13.23 0.93 0.22
CA THR A 37 -12.13 1.57 0.94
C THR A 37 -11.98 1.03 2.36
N ALA A 38 -13.10 0.75 3.05
CA ALA A 38 -13.07 0.13 4.37
C ALA A 38 -12.39 -1.25 4.37
N ARG A 39 -12.62 -2.07 3.34
CA ARG A 39 -11.94 -3.37 3.19
C ARG A 39 -10.45 -3.19 2.95
N TYR A 40 -10.06 -2.29 2.06
CA TYR A 40 -8.64 -2.00 1.82
C TYR A 40 -7.95 -1.50 3.08
N ARG A 41 -8.60 -0.59 3.82
CA ARG A 41 -8.11 -0.10 5.10
C ARG A 41 -7.94 -1.22 6.11
N ALA A 42 -8.89 -2.15 6.21
CA ALA A 42 -8.79 -3.28 7.14
C ALA A 42 -7.53 -4.11 6.88
N TYR A 43 -7.28 -4.52 5.62
CA TYR A 43 -6.06 -5.25 5.26
C TYR A 43 -4.79 -4.44 5.46
N VAL A 44 -4.83 -3.15 5.10
CA VAL A 44 -3.67 -2.27 5.26
C VAL A 44 -3.29 -2.13 6.72
N GLN A 45 -4.25 -1.84 7.60
CA GLN A 45 -3.98 -1.60 9.02
C GLN A 45 -3.71 -2.87 9.81
N ALA A 46 -4.37 -3.98 9.46
CA ALA A 46 -4.20 -5.24 10.18
C ALA A 46 -2.96 -6.02 9.75
N ASP A 47 -2.61 -6.01 8.45
CA ASP A 47 -1.59 -6.89 7.91
C ASP A 47 -0.38 -6.11 7.36
N LEU A 48 -0.60 -5.10 6.51
CA LEU A 48 0.49 -4.42 5.81
C LEU A 48 1.29 -3.46 6.70
N ILE A 49 0.62 -2.64 7.51
CA ILE A 49 1.30 -1.68 8.40
C ILE A 49 2.19 -2.39 9.43
N PRO A 50 1.74 -3.41 10.18
CA PRO A 50 2.61 -4.07 11.15
C PRO A 50 3.81 -4.77 10.50
N ALA A 51 3.65 -5.31 9.29
CA ALA A 51 4.73 -6.05 8.62
C ALA A 51 5.68 -5.15 7.80
N LEU A 52 5.15 -4.19 7.05
CA LEU A 52 5.88 -3.39 6.07
C LEU A 52 5.83 -1.88 6.36
N GLY A 53 4.96 -1.44 7.27
CA GLY A 53 4.71 -0.02 7.51
C GLY A 53 5.89 0.75 8.11
N HIS A 54 6.86 0.05 8.70
CA HIS A 54 8.11 0.63 9.20
C HIS A 54 9.19 0.76 8.12
N ILE A 55 9.04 0.06 7.00
CA ILE A 55 10.00 0.05 5.89
C ILE A 55 9.80 1.32 5.08
N LYS A 56 10.90 1.94 4.63
CA LYS A 56 10.83 3.08 3.71
C LYS A 56 10.27 2.64 2.37
N LEU A 57 9.50 3.50 1.72
CA LEU A 57 8.95 3.19 0.41
C LEU A 57 10.05 2.82 -0.60
N ASP A 58 11.17 3.56 -0.56
CA ASP A 58 12.36 3.35 -1.40
C ASP A 58 13.10 2.02 -1.12
N ASP A 59 13.06 1.54 0.13
CA ASP A 59 13.71 0.30 0.56
C ASP A 59 12.80 -0.93 0.35
N LEU A 60 11.54 -0.72 -0.05
CA LEU A 60 10.58 -1.80 -0.24
C LEU A 60 10.98 -2.67 -1.43
N GLY A 61 11.71 -3.76 -1.16
CA GLY A 61 12.05 -4.78 -2.14
C GLY A 61 11.12 -6.00 -2.16
N TYR A 62 11.33 -6.86 -3.16
CA TYR A 62 10.66 -8.16 -3.29
C TYR A 62 10.84 -9.06 -2.04
N ALA A 63 12.02 -9.00 -1.40
CA ALA A 63 12.32 -9.80 -0.21
C ALA A 63 11.34 -9.51 0.95
N HIS A 64 10.97 -8.24 1.14
CA HIS A 64 10.01 -7.82 2.16
C HIS A 64 8.61 -8.36 1.85
N ILE A 65 8.19 -8.32 0.59
CA ILE A 65 6.89 -8.87 0.15
C ILE A 65 6.87 -10.39 0.32
N ALA A 66 7.94 -11.08 -0.08
CA ALA A 66 8.05 -12.53 0.11
C ALA A 66 8.02 -12.92 1.60
N ALA A 67 8.69 -12.15 2.46
CA ALA A 67 8.63 -12.35 3.92
C ALA A 67 7.21 -12.14 4.47
N PHE A 68 6.52 -11.08 4.03
CA PHE A 68 5.13 -10.81 4.38
C PHE A 68 4.20 -11.96 3.98
N VAL A 69 4.31 -12.45 2.75
CA VAL A 69 3.50 -13.57 2.26
C VAL A 69 3.68 -14.82 3.12
N ARG A 70 4.94 -15.17 3.44
CA ARG A 70 5.23 -16.29 4.34
C ARG A 70 4.61 -16.11 5.73
N ASN A 71 4.67 -14.89 6.27
CA ASN A 71 4.08 -14.57 7.56
C ASN A 71 2.56 -14.75 7.54
N GLN A 72 1.88 -14.29 6.50
CA GLN A 72 0.42 -14.45 6.39
C GLN A 72 -0.01 -15.92 6.30
N PHE A 73 0.76 -16.75 5.59
CA PHE A 73 0.52 -18.19 5.59
C PHE A 73 0.78 -18.82 6.97
N ALA A 74 1.81 -18.37 7.71
CA ALA A 74 2.08 -18.82 9.07
C ALA A 74 0.97 -18.43 10.06
N HIS A 75 0.30 -17.28 9.85
CA HIS A 75 -0.89 -16.87 10.60
C HIS A 75 -2.16 -17.63 10.20
N GLY A 76 -2.09 -18.57 9.25
CA GLY A 76 -3.22 -19.39 8.83
C GLY A 76 -4.16 -18.70 7.84
N HIS A 77 -3.76 -17.58 7.23
CA HIS A 77 -4.57 -16.96 6.18
C HIS A 77 -4.60 -17.83 4.93
N GLY A 78 -5.80 -18.04 4.39
CA GLY A 78 -5.97 -18.74 3.13
C GLY A 78 -5.35 -17.98 1.95
N PRO A 79 -4.97 -18.69 0.86
CA PRO A 79 -4.29 -18.10 -0.30
C PRO A 79 -5.10 -16.97 -0.97
N VAL A 80 -6.43 -17.05 -0.91
CA VAL A 80 -7.34 -16.01 -1.44
C VAL A 80 -7.19 -14.70 -0.67
N THR A 81 -7.06 -14.75 0.65
CA THR A 81 -6.89 -13.56 1.49
C THR A 81 -5.54 -12.91 1.21
N VAL A 82 -4.46 -13.71 1.18
CA VAL A 82 -3.12 -13.23 0.85
C VAL A 82 -3.09 -12.57 -0.54
N HIS A 83 -3.70 -13.20 -1.54
CA HIS A 83 -3.78 -12.64 -2.89
C HIS A 83 -4.52 -11.29 -2.92
N ARG A 84 -5.62 -11.15 -2.16
CA ARG A 84 -6.35 -9.88 -2.05
C ARG A 84 -5.50 -8.77 -1.42
N ILE A 85 -4.77 -9.10 -0.35
CA ILE A 85 -3.88 -8.14 0.32
C ILE A 85 -2.78 -7.68 -0.65
N LEU A 86 -2.14 -8.63 -1.36
CA LEU A 86 -1.13 -8.32 -2.36
C LEU A 86 -1.67 -7.51 -3.53
N ALA A 87 -2.90 -7.78 -3.98
CA ALA A 87 -3.53 -7.00 -5.05
C ALA A 87 -3.77 -5.53 -4.64
N THR A 88 -4.17 -5.30 -3.38
CA THR A 88 -4.28 -3.95 -2.81
C THR A 88 -2.91 -3.27 -2.76
N LEU A 89 -1.88 -3.97 -2.27
CA LEU A 89 -0.51 -3.45 -2.23
C LEU A 89 0.03 -3.11 -3.63
N SER A 90 -0.13 -4.00 -4.61
CA SER A 90 0.31 -3.77 -5.99
C SER A 90 -0.42 -2.60 -6.64
N SER A 91 -1.70 -2.40 -6.32
CA SER A 91 -2.48 -1.24 -6.77
C SER A 91 -1.94 0.06 -6.17
N ALA A 92 -1.61 0.07 -4.88
CA ALA A 92 -1.01 1.23 -4.22
C ALA A 92 0.38 1.54 -4.80
N LEU A 93 1.28 0.56 -4.88
CA LEU A 93 2.62 0.74 -5.42
C LEU A 93 2.62 1.08 -6.91
N GLY A 94 1.65 0.57 -7.67
CA GLY A 94 1.46 0.94 -9.07
C GLY A 94 1.12 2.42 -9.23
N GLU A 95 0.40 3.01 -8.28
CA GLU A 95 0.16 4.45 -8.23
C GLU A 95 1.45 5.21 -7.86
N ALA A 96 2.24 4.73 -6.89
CA ALA A 96 3.53 5.33 -6.54
C ALA A 96 4.49 5.40 -7.74
N VAL A 97 4.58 4.33 -8.53
CA VAL A 97 5.41 4.29 -9.75
C VAL A 97 4.90 5.28 -10.80
N LYS A 98 3.57 5.39 -11.00
CA LYS A 98 2.99 6.37 -11.94
C LYS A 98 3.30 7.81 -11.54
N HIS A 99 3.33 8.10 -10.24
CA HIS A 99 3.70 9.41 -9.70
C HIS A 99 5.21 9.63 -9.59
N HIS A 100 6.03 8.78 -10.26
CA HIS A 100 7.50 8.81 -10.22
C HIS A 100 8.10 8.80 -8.80
N ARG A 101 7.36 8.28 -7.81
CA ARG A 101 7.85 8.12 -6.42
C ARG A 101 8.77 6.90 -6.28
N LEU A 102 8.61 5.92 -7.15
CA LEU A 102 9.41 4.70 -7.21
C LEU A 102 9.86 4.46 -8.65
N ASP A 103 11.12 4.08 -8.83
CA ASP A 103 11.67 3.74 -10.15
C ASP A 103 11.07 2.44 -10.72
N ARG A 104 10.69 1.50 -9.84
CA ARG A 104 10.11 0.19 -10.22
C ARG A 104 9.06 -0.28 -9.22
N ASN A 105 8.08 -1.06 -9.69
CA ASN A 105 7.05 -1.66 -8.82
C ASN A 105 7.58 -2.96 -8.19
N PRO A 106 7.88 -2.99 -6.87
CA PRO A 106 8.43 -4.19 -6.23
C PRO A 106 7.39 -5.30 -6.03
N ALA A 107 6.09 -4.99 -6.14
CA ALA A 107 4.99 -5.95 -6.02
C ALA A 107 4.60 -6.62 -7.34
N ARG A 108 5.26 -6.28 -8.46
CA ARG A 108 5.15 -7.03 -9.71
C ARG A 108 6.48 -7.74 -9.98
N PRO A 109 6.49 -9.08 -10.14
CA PRO A 109 7.66 -9.76 -10.67
C PRO A 109 7.94 -9.33 -12.12
#